data_AF-A0A3D2JMB4-F1
#
_entry.id   AF-A0A3D2JMB4-F1
#
_cell.length_a   1.000
_cell.length_b   1.000
_cell.length_c   1.000
_cell.angle_alpha   90.00
_cell.angle_beta   90.00
_cell.angle_gamma   90.00
#
_symmetry.space_group_name_H-M   'P 1'
#
loop_
_entity.id
_entity.type
_entity.pdbx_description
1 polymer ?
#
loop_
_entity_poly.entity_id
_entity_poly.type
_entity_poly.pdbx_seq_one_letter_code
_entity_poly.pdbx_strand_id
1 'polypeptide(L)'
;MSNKYSVRPRKPDLEKIRQELLTALLEGNEVAALRLVNETITKRWEPSFVYVHVVGHCLAEIGTRWHAGELAIPVEHRATQIALRLLYQAQSFYVNGKRIGRKAIITSVQGDNHVIGGLTFADLLRFDGWDVQFLGADSPIDTVVDLVEQESPDLVGLSVTIEKFVPNAVSTIDGIKKLDNSPAIAVGGAAAHQASLSTADFHGTDAVKAIEWVRQHFNLDETSLPIEVMLAELGDRIQSLRKDRGFSQQGLANEAGLDRSYISAVEHGKQNVSFATLKAIGDALGVSISYLVAG
;
A
#
# COMPACT_ATOMS: atom_id res chain seq x y z
N MET A 1 3.12 8.69 0.83
CA MET A 1 3.08 7.74 -0.34
C MET A 1 3.72 8.42 -1.56
N SER A 2 4.05 7.70 -2.64
CA SER A 2 4.40 8.38 -3.90
C SER A 2 3.19 9.13 -4.45
N ASN A 3 3.26 10.45 -4.55
CA ASN A 3 2.19 11.34 -5.07
C ASN A 3 1.75 11.03 -6.51
N LYS A 4 2.39 10.05 -7.16
CA LYS A 4 2.04 9.58 -8.49
C LYS A 4 0.69 8.84 -8.51
N TYR A 5 0.27 8.24 -7.37
CA TYR A 5 -0.95 7.44 -7.25
C TYR A 5 -1.73 7.78 -5.98
N SER A 6 -2.45 8.90 -5.98
CA SER A 6 -3.25 9.40 -4.84
C SER A 6 -4.72 9.64 -5.18
N VAL A 7 -5.16 9.28 -6.39
CA VAL A 7 -6.55 9.55 -6.82
C VAL A 7 -7.49 8.58 -6.13
N ARG A 8 -8.45 9.13 -5.37
CA ARG A 8 -9.58 8.37 -4.86
C ARG A 8 -10.70 8.34 -5.91
N PRO A 9 -11.20 7.17 -6.31
CA PRO A 9 -12.23 7.06 -7.33
C PRO A 9 -13.55 7.67 -6.86
N ARG A 10 -14.31 8.23 -7.80
CA ARG A 10 -15.71 8.54 -7.56
C ARG A 10 -16.48 7.23 -7.42
N LYS A 11 -17.48 7.21 -6.54
CA LYS A 11 -18.31 6.02 -6.27
C LYS A 11 -18.84 5.33 -7.55
N PRO A 12 -19.39 6.04 -8.56
CA PRO A 12 -19.88 5.38 -9.78
C PRO A 12 -18.77 4.69 -10.59
N ASP A 13 -17.56 5.27 -10.63
CA ASP A 13 -16.42 4.70 -11.36
C ASP A 13 -15.92 3.43 -10.65
N LEU A 14 -15.89 3.44 -9.31
CA LEU A 14 -15.53 2.28 -8.50
C LEU A 14 -16.52 1.12 -8.69
N GLU A 15 -17.82 1.38 -8.58
CA GLU A 15 -18.85 0.36 -8.74
C GLU A 15 -18.84 -0.24 -10.15
N LYS A 16 -18.64 0.58 -11.18
CA LYS A 16 -18.48 0.10 -12.55
C LYS A 16 -17.29 -0.86 -12.68
N ILE A 17 -16.11 -0.46 -12.21
CA ILE A 17 -14.91 -1.31 -12.30
C ILE A 17 -15.08 -2.61 -11.51
N ARG A 18 -15.70 -2.56 -10.32
CA ARG A 18 -16.01 -3.76 -9.52
C ARG A 18 -16.89 -4.74 -10.27
N GLN A 19 -17.99 -4.26 -10.84
CA GLN A 19 -18.93 -5.10 -11.55
C GLN A 19 -18.30 -5.74 -12.79
N GLU A 20 -17.58 -4.94 -13.59
CA GLU A 20 -16.92 -5.44 -14.80
C GLU A 20 -15.78 -6.41 -14.48
N LEU A 21 -15.00 -6.14 -13.42
CA LEU A 21 -13.91 -7.02 -13.00
C LEU A 21 -14.46 -8.33 -12.43
N LEU A 22 -15.51 -8.28 -11.61
CA LEU A 22 -16.16 -9.49 -11.08
C LEU A 22 -16.65 -10.39 -12.21
N THR A 23 -17.34 -9.83 -13.21
CA THR A 23 -17.77 -10.58 -14.40
C THR A 23 -16.56 -11.19 -15.13
N ALA A 24 -15.51 -10.40 -15.39
CA ALA A 24 -14.33 -10.90 -16.08
C ALA A 24 -13.63 -12.04 -15.32
N LEU A 25 -13.54 -11.95 -13.99
CA LEU A 25 -12.97 -13.00 -13.15
C LEU A 25 -13.80 -14.29 -13.18
N LEU A 26 -15.12 -14.17 -13.05
CA LEU A 26 -16.05 -15.31 -13.11
C LEU A 26 -15.99 -16.02 -14.48
N GLU A 27 -15.93 -15.26 -15.57
CA GLU A 27 -15.82 -15.77 -16.93
C GLU A 27 -14.42 -16.31 -17.28
N GLY A 28 -13.40 -15.98 -16.48
CA GLY A 28 -12.00 -16.31 -16.77
C GLY A 28 -11.39 -15.46 -17.88
N ASN A 29 -11.93 -14.27 -18.12
CA ASN A 29 -11.47 -13.35 -19.17
C ASN A 29 -10.27 -12.52 -18.67
N GLU A 30 -9.08 -13.11 -18.74
CA GLU A 30 -7.82 -12.51 -18.27
C GLU A 30 -7.51 -11.17 -18.95
N VAL A 31 -7.79 -11.07 -20.27
CA VAL A 31 -7.52 -9.86 -21.06
C VAL A 31 -8.39 -8.70 -20.59
N ALA A 32 -9.69 -8.95 -20.35
CA ALA A 32 -10.59 -7.94 -19.83
C ALA A 32 -10.23 -7.53 -18.40
N ALA A 33 -9.94 -8.51 -17.53
CA ALA A 33 -9.53 -8.26 -16.15
C ALA A 33 -8.27 -7.38 -16.08
N LEU A 34 -7.27 -7.70 -16.92
CA LEU A 34 -6.04 -6.92 -17.00
C LEU A 34 -6.26 -5.49 -17.49
N ARG A 35 -7.07 -5.33 -18.54
CA ARG A 35 -7.43 -4.00 -19.06
C ARG A 35 -8.06 -3.13 -17.98
N LEU A 36 -8.97 -3.68 -17.17
CA LEU A 36 -9.66 -2.96 -16.10
C LEU A 36 -8.70 -2.51 -15.00
N VAL A 37 -7.80 -3.39 -14.54
CA VAL A 37 -6.79 -3.02 -13.54
C VAL A 37 -5.84 -1.95 -14.09
N ASN A 38 -5.36 -2.09 -15.33
CA ASN A 38 -4.52 -1.07 -15.97
C ASN A 38 -5.24 0.28 -16.16
N GLU A 39 -6.55 0.28 -16.38
CA GLU A 39 -7.35 1.51 -16.41
C GLU A 39 -7.31 2.24 -15.07
N THR A 40 -7.45 1.51 -13.94
CA THR A 40 -7.35 2.12 -12.59
C THR A 40 -5.96 2.73 -12.33
N ILE A 41 -4.90 2.04 -12.75
CA ILE A 41 -3.52 2.51 -12.64
C ILE A 41 -3.29 3.74 -13.51
N THR A 42 -3.82 3.76 -14.75
CA THR A 42 -3.73 4.90 -15.67
C THR A 42 -4.46 6.12 -15.11
N LYS A 43 -5.60 5.91 -14.44
CA LYS A 43 -6.33 6.94 -13.69
C LYS A 43 -5.65 7.34 -12.37
N ARG A 44 -4.46 6.79 -12.09
CA ARG A 44 -3.63 7.08 -10.91
C ARG A 44 -4.32 6.76 -9.59
N TRP A 45 -5.17 5.73 -9.57
CA TRP A 45 -5.86 5.34 -8.34
C TRP A 45 -4.87 4.91 -7.26
N GLU A 46 -5.17 5.34 -6.04
CA GLU A 46 -4.41 4.97 -4.84
C GLU A 46 -4.33 3.44 -4.72
N PRO A 47 -3.17 2.86 -4.35
CA PRO A 47 -2.99 1.41 -4.29
C PRO A 47 -4.03 0.68 -3.43
N SER A 48 -4.41 1.27 -2.30
CA SER A 48 -5.42 0.72 -1.38
C SER A 48 -6.78 0.51 -2.09
N PHE A 49 -7.17 1.42 -2.98
CA PHE A 49 -8.41 1.27 -3.75
C PHE A 49 -8.33 0.14 -4.76
N VAL A 50 -7.19 -0.03 -5.44
CA VAL A 50 -7.04 -1.10 -6.44
C VAL A 50 -6.94 -2.47 -5.76
N TYR A 51 -6.11 -2.59 -4.74
CA TYR A 51 -5.86 -3.86 -4.05
C TYR A 51 -7.05 -4.29 -3.20
N VAL A 52 -7.52 -3.42 -2.30
CA VAL A 52 -8.55 -3.78 -1.31
C VAL A 52 -9.94 -3.57 -1.88
N HIS A 53 -10.20 -2.37 -2.41
CA HIS A 53 -11.57 -1.99 -2.79
C HIS A 53 -11.99 -2.48 -4.17
N VAL A 54 -11.08 -2.89 -5.06
CA VAL A 54 -11.41 -3.48 -6.36
C VAL A 54 -11.15 -4.99 -6.34
N VAL A 55 -9.87 -5.41 -6.30
CA VAL A 55 -9.52 -6.84 -6.42
C VAL A 55 -10.01 -7.63 -5.20
N GLY A 56 -9.70 -7.16 -3.99
CA GLY A 56 -10.14 -7.79 -2.74
C GLY A 56 -11.66 -7.89 -2.61
N HIS A 57 -12.38 -6.84 -3.03
CA HIS A 57 -13.85 -6.86 -3.07
C HIS A 57 -14.40 -7.96 -3.99
N CYS A 58 -13.90 -8.07 -5.22
CA CYS A 58 -14.34 -9.12 -6.14
C CYS A 58 -14.06 -10.52 -5.60
N LEU A 59 -12.91 -10.74 -4.96
CA LEU A 59 -12.56 -12.03 -4.38
C LEU A 59 -13.40 -12.38 -3.16
N ALA A 60 -13.73 -11.40 -2.32
CA ALA A 60 -14.64 -11.63 -1.18
C ALA A 60 -16.04 -12.04 -1.66
N GLU A 61 -16.53 -11.42 -2.75
CA GLU A 61 -17.80 -11.79 -3.38
C GLU A 61 -17.74 -13.21 -3.98
N ILE A 62 -16.68 -13.53 -4.72
CA ILE A 62 -16.45 -14.88 -5.28
C ILE A 62 -16.41 -15.93 -4.17
N GLY A 63 -15.68 -15.66 -3.08
CA GLY A 63 -15.60 -16.55 -1.92
C GLY A 63 -16.95 -16.74 -1.24
N THR A 64 -17.74 -15.67 -1.11
CA THR A 64 -19.11 -15.74 -0.55
C THR A 64 -20.01 -16.65 -1.38
N ARG A 65 -20.02 -16.48 -2.71
CA ARG A 65 -20.81 -17.32 -3.63
C ARG A 65 -20.35 -18.78 -3.63
N TRP A 66 -19.04 -19.01 -3.53
CA TRP A 66 -18.50 -20.36 -3.39
C TRP A 66 -18.95 -21.03 -2.07
N HIS A 67 -18.84 -20.33 -0.94
CA HIS A 67 -19.31 -20.84 0.35
C HIS A 67 -20.81 -21.11 0.38
N ALA A 68 -21.60 -20.33 -0.36
CA ALA A 68 -23.04 -20.55 -0.55
C ALA A 68 -23.37 -21.74 -1.48
N GLY A 69 -22.37 -22.34 -2.15
CA GLY A 69 -22.55 -23.41 -3.12
C GLY A 69 -23.03 -22.94 -4.50
N GLU A 70 -23.02 -21.64 -4.75
CA GLU A 70 -23.46 -21.02 -6.02
C GLU A 70 -22.36 -21.03 -7.08
N LEU A 71 -21.11 -21.23 -6.68
CA LEU A 71 -19.94 -21.24 -7.55
C LEU A 71 -19.17 -22.56 -7.44
N ALA A 72 -18.80 -23.13 -8.58
CA ALA A 72 -17.98 -24.33 -8.61
C ALA A 72 -16.52 -24.02 -8.23
N ILE A 73 -15.88 -24.95 -7.51
CA ILE A 73 -14.47 -24.84 -7.07
C ILE A 73 -13.51 -24.43 -8.21
N PRO A 74 -13.58 -25.03 -9.43
CA PRO A 74 -12.66 -24.64 -10.51
C PRO A 74 -12.81 -23.18 -10.95
N VAL A 75 -14.00 -22.59 -10.80
CA VAL A 75 -14.25 -21.19 -11.16
C VAL A 75 -13.65 -20.26 -10.13
N GLU A 76 -13.80 -20.57 -8.84
CA GLU A 76 -13.13 -19.87 -7.73
C GLU A 76 -11.61 -19.91 -7.95
N HIS A 77 -11.03 -21.11 -8.12
CA HIS A 77 -9.60 -21.29 -8.29
C HIS A 77 -9.06 -20.47 -9.47
N ARG A 78 -9.75 -20.53 -10.62
CA ARG A 78 -9.37 -19.75 -11.80
C ARG A 78 -9.40 -18.26 -11.51
N ALA A 79 -10.48 -17.75 -10.93
CA ALA A 79 -10.61 -16.33 -10.60
C ALA A 79 -9.50 -15.85 -9.65
N THR A 80 -9.19 -16.65 -8.63
CA THR A 80 -8.11 -16.40 -7.67
C THR A 80 -6.73 -16.36 -8.35
N GLN A 81 -6.44 -17.25 -9.31
CA GLN A 81 -5.20 -17.21 -10.09
C GLN A 81 -5.08 -15.96 -10.98
N ILE A 82 -6.19 -15.53 -11.59
CA ILE A 82 -6.22 -14.30 -12.39
C ILE A 82 -5.96 -13.10 -11.48
N ALA A 83 -6.65 -13.00 -10.36
CA ALA A 83 -6.47 -11.91 -9.40
C ALA A 83 -5.04 -11.82 -8.87
N LEU A 84 -4.40 -12.96 -8.55
CA LEU A 84 -2.99 -13.00 -8.17
C LEU A 84 -2.08 -12.38 -9.24
N ARG A 85 -2.29 -12.75 -10.52
CA ARG A 85 -1.52 -12.18 -11.63
C ARG A 85 -1.73 -10.67 -11.75
N LEU A 86 -2.95 -10.19 -11.56
CA LEU A 86 -3.27 -8.76 -11.58
C LEU A 86 -2.53 -8.00 -10.47
N LEU A 87 -2.47 -8.54 -9.25
CA LEU A 87 -1.76 -7.91 -8.13
C LEU A 87 -0.25 -7.83 -8.41
N TYR A 88 0.37 -8.94 -8.81
CA TYR A 88 1.81 -8.94 -9.15
C TYR A 88 2.14 -7.97 -10.29
N GLN A 89 1.27 -7.85 -11.28
CA GLN A 89 1.47 -6.86 -12.35
C GLN A 89 1.32 -5.42 -11.83
N ALA A 90 0.28 -5.16 -11.03
CA ALA A 90 0.05 -3.84 -10.43
C ALA A 90 1.21 -3.39 -9.54
N GLN A 91 1.86 -4.31 -8.84
CA GLN A 91 3.02 -4.03 -7.97
C GLN A 91 4.09 -3.20 -8.67
N SER A 92 4.45 -3.56 -9.91
CA SER A 92 5.49 -2.87 -10.70
C SER A 92 5.22 -1.40 -10.99
N PHE A 93 3.96 -0.96 -10.93
CA PHE A 93 3.57 0.43 -11.16
C PHE A 93 3.65 1.27 -9.89
N TYR A 94 3.45 0.65 -8.72
CA TYR A 94 3.29 1.35 -7.44
C TYR A 94 4.58 1.42 -6.61
N VAL A 95 5.54 0.51 -6.82
CA VAL A 95 6.81 0.55 -6.10
C VAL A 95 7.52 1.88 -6.37
N ASN A 96 7.76 2.65 -5.30
CA ASN A 96 8.56 3.86 -5.32
C ASN A 96 9.90 3.63 -4.60
N GLY A 97 10.98 4.19 -5.13
CA GLY A 97 12.35 3.90 -4.68
C GLY A 97 12.75 4.46 -3.30
N LYS A 98 11.84 5.11 -2.55
CA LYS A 98 12.16 5.72 -1.24
C LYS A 98 11.94 4.69 -0.13
N ARG A 99 13.03 4.06 0.32
CA ARG A 99 13.03 3.14 1.46
C ARG A 99 13.00 3.92 2.78
N ILE A 100 12.23 3.44 3.75
CA ILE A 100 12.16 4.04 5.09
C ILE A 100 13.10 3.37 6.12
N GLY A 101 13.85 2.36 5.69
CA GLY A 101 14.80 1.64 6.55
C GLY A 101 14.16 0.68 7.55
N ARG A 102 12.87 0.35 7.37
CA ARG A 102 12.14 -0.62 8.19
C ARG A 102 11.94 -1.94 7.45
N LYS A 103 12.02 -3.05 8.19
CA LYS A 103 11.87 -4.41 7.67
C LYS A 103 10.59 -5.06 8.17
N ALA A 104 9.90 -5.80 7.30
CA ALA A 104 8.75 -6.60 7.69
C ALA A 104 8.83 -8.03 7.14
N ILE A 105 8.37 -9.00 7.93
CA ILE A 105 8.13 -10.38 7.49
C ILE A 105 6.62 -10.63 7.51
N ILE A 106 6.06 -11.01 6.36
CA ILE A 106 4.63 -11.25 6.20
C ILE A 106 4.42 -12.71 5.76
N THR A 107 3.48 -13.40 6.38
CA THR A 107 3.14 -14.78 5.99
C THR A 107 1.73 -15.19 6.40
N SER A 108 1.15 -16.17 5.72
CA SER A 108 -0.01 -16.89 6.26
C SER A 108 0.41 -17.96 7.25
N VAL A 109 -0.41 -18.12 8.29
CA VAL A 109 -0.12 -19.05 9.39
C VAL A 109 -0.12 -20.50 8.92
N GLN A 110 0.58 -21.36 9.65
CA GLN A 110 0.63 -22.80 9.38
C GLN A 110 -0.77 -23.39 9.14
N GLY A 111 -0.90 -24.20 8.10
CA GLY A 111 -2.13 -24.83 7.61
C GLY A 111 -2.99 -23.94 6.71
N ASP A 112 -2.84 -22.61 6.78
CA ASP A 112 -3.65 -21.68 5.99
C ASP A 112 -2.97 -21.38 4.64
N ASN A 113 -3.61 -21.83 3.56
CA ASN A 113 -3.13 -21.70 2.19
C ASN A 113 -3.56 -20.38 1.50
N HIS A 114 -4.32 -19.52 2.18
CA HIS A 114 -4.80 -18.27 1.59
C HIS A 114 -3.70 -17.22 1.58
N VAL A 115 -3.27 -16.84 0.38
CA VAL A 115 -2.10 -15.98 0.18
C VAL A 115 -2.45 -14.50 -0.10
N ILE A 116 -3.65 -14.20 -0.60
CA ILE A 116 -3.97 -12.88 -1.17
C ILE A 116 -4.02 -11.77 -0.12
N GLY A 117 -4.56 -12.05 1.07
CA GLY A 117 -4.62 -11.07 2.16
C GLY A 117 -3.21 -10.66 2.62
N GLY A 118 -2.35 -11.64 2.87
CA GLY A 118 -0.94 -11.42 3.21
C GLY A 118 -0.17 -10.70 2.10
N LEU A 119 -0.35 -11.10 0.84
CA LEU A 119 0.28 -10.43 -0.31
C LEU A 119 -0.16 -8.97 -0.42
N THR A 120 -1.46 -8.70 -0.26
CA THR A 120 -2.01 -7.34 -0.33
C THR A 120 -1.42 -6.46 0.76
N PHE A 121 -1.35 -6.94 2.00
CA PHE A 121 -0.73 -6.18 3.08
C PHE A 121 0.77 -5.97 2.85
N ALA A 122 1.48 -7.01 2.40
CA ALA A 122 2.89 -6.92 2.05
C ALA A 122 3.16 -5.86 0.96
N ASP A 123 2.33 -5.81 -0.07
CA ASP A 123 2.46 -4.84 -1.16
C ASP A 123 2.14 -3.41 -0.72
N LEU A 124 1.10 -3.22 0.09
CA LEU A 124 0.80 -1.89 0.67
C LEU A 124 1.96 -1.37 1.53
N LEU A 125 2.59 -2.22 2.34
CA LEU A 125 3.80 -1.87 3.09
C LEU A 125 4.98 -1.52 2.16
N ARG A 126 5.19 -2.29 1.08
CA ARG A 126 6.22 -1.97 0.07
C ARG A 126 5.98 -0.61 -0.57
N PHE A 127 4.73 -0.25 -0.83
CA PHE A 127 4.38 1.07 -1.39
C PHE A 127 4.61 2.21 -0.39
N ASP A 128 4.61 1.91 0.90
CA ASP A 128 5.03 2.80 1.99
C ASP A 128 6.54 2.78 2.25
N GLY A 129 7.32 2.06 1.44
CA GLY A 129 8.79 2.07 1.47
C GLY A 129 9.42 1.06 2.43
N TRP A 130 8.64 0.13 2.99
CA TRP A 130 9.15 -0.97 3.81
C TRP A 130 9.94 -1.97 2.97
N ASP A 131 10.96 -2.58 3.58
CA ASP A 131 11.62 -3.75 3.04
C ASP A 131 10.88 -5.01 3.49
N VAL A 132 10.07 -5.59 2.61
CA VAL A 132 9.11 -6.64 2.98
C VAL A 132 9.51 -8.00 2.38
N GLN A 133 9.78 -8.96 3.26
CA GLN A 133 9.84 -10.38 2.91
C GLN A 133 8.44 -10.99 3.05
N PHE A 134 7.90 -11.50 1.95
CA PHE A 134 6.63 -12.23 1.96
C PHE A 134 6.91 -13.71 1.76
N LEU A 135 6.63 -14.54 2.77
CA LEU A 135 6.98 -15.96 2.76
C LEU A 135 5.94 -16.81 2.02
N GLY A 136 4.79 -16.23 1.67
CA GLY A 136 3.67 -16.94 1.07
C GLY A 136 2.71 -17.47 2.13
N ALA A 137 2.30 -18.72 1.97
CA ALA A 137 1.28 -19.36 2.80
C ALA A 137 1.82 -20.59 3.52
N ASP A 138 1.03 -21.16 4.45
CA ASP A 138 1.37 -22.40 5.19
C ASP A 138 2.78 -22.39 5.81
N SER A 139 3.16 -21.29 6.48
CA SER A 139 4.50 -21.20 7.10
C SER A 139 4.53 -21.84 8.49
N PRO A 140 5.37 -22.88 8.72
CA PRO A 140 5.46 -23.55 10.01
C PRO A 140 5.94 -22.63 11.14
N ILE A 141 5.33 -22.79 12.32
CA ILE A 141 5.54 -21.89 13.47
C ILE A 141 7.03 -21.76 13.81
N ASP A 142 7.72 -22.88 14.05
CA ASP A 142 9.12 -22.87 14.50
C ASP A 142 10.03 -22.15 13.51
N THR A 143 9.87 -22.43 12.21
CA THR A 143 10.68 -21.79 11.15
C THR A 143 10.41 -20.29 10.99
N VAL A 144 9.19 -19.83 11.31
CA VAL A 144 8.87 -18.41 11.32
C VAL A 144 9.55 -17.73 12.50
N VAL A 145 9.50 -18.34 13.69
CA VAL A 145 10.16 -17.80 14.90
C VAL A 145 11.68 -17.72 14.69
N ASP A 146 12.30 -18.78 14.16
CA ASP A 146 13.74 -18.82 13.85
C ASP A 146 14.14 -17.70 12.87
N LEU A 147 13.35 -17.50 11.81
CA LEU A 147 13.61 -16.44 10.83
C LEU A 147 13.46 -15.04 11.44
N VAL A 148 12.45 -14.83 12.29
CA VAL A 148 12.24 -13.55 12.98
C VAL A 148 13.41 -13.24 13.92
N GLU A 149 13.91 -14.24 14.65
CA GLU A 149 15.11 -14.08 15.50
C GLU A 149 16.34 -13.71 14.64
N GLN A 150 16.57 -14.44 13.56
CA GLN A 150 17.72 -14.23 12.67
C GLN A 150 17.71 -12.85 11.98
N GLU A 151 16.57 -12.46 11.41
CA GLU A 151 16.46 -11.27 10.56
C GLU A 151 16.11 -9.99 11.34
N SER A 152 15.63 -10.15 12.58
CA SER A 152 15.22 -9.07 13.49
C SER A 152 14.39 -7.99 12.77
N PRO A 153 13.23 -8.34 12.17
CA PRO A 153 12.38 -7.36 11.50
C PRO A 153 11.80 -6.37 12.51
N ASP A 154 11.29 -5.23 12.03
CA ASP A 154 10.54 -4.29 12.87
C ASP A 154 9.08 -4.75 13.05
N LEU A 155 8.53 -5.43 12.04
CA LEU A 155 7.12 -5.86 11.97
C LEU A 155 7.00 -7.32 11.50
N VAL A 156 6.13 -8.08 12.13
CA VAL A 156 5.64 -9.37 11.62
C VAL A 156 4.14 -9.27 11.34
N GLY A 157 3.75 -9.64 10.13
CA GLY A 157 2.35 -9.73 9.71
C GLY A 157 1.92 -11.18 9.54
N LEU A 158 0.91 -11.62 10.29
CA LEU A 158 0.33 -12.95 10.18
C LEU A 158 -1.05 -12.88 9.50
N SER A 159 -1.26 -13.66 8.45
CA SER A 159 -2.56 -13.78 7.78
C SER A 159 -3.26 -15.07 8.19
N VAL A 160 -4.47 -14.96 8.72
CA VAL A 160 -5.34 -16.10 9.06
C VAL A 160 -6.75 -15.87 8.49
N THR A 161 -7.14 -16.74 7.56
CA THR A 161 -8.41 -16.68 6.84
C THR A 161 -9.41 -17.69 7.40
N ILE A 162 -8.96 -18.91 7.70
CA ILE A 162 -9.84 -19.97 8.22
C ILE A 162 -9.74 -20.01 9.76
N GLU A 163 -10.88 -19.91 10.45
CA GLU A 163 -10.95 -19.92 11.92
C GLU A 163 -10.26 -21.12 12.56
N LYS A 164 -10.28 -22.29 11.91
CA LYS A 164 -9.56 -23.50 12.32
C LYS A 164 -8.07 -23.26 12.61
N PHE A 165 -7.43 -22.32 11.93
CA PHE A 165 -6.00 -22.04 12.05
C PHE A 165 -5.67 -20.87 12.98
N VAL A 166 -6.67 -20.25 13.61
CA VAL A 166 -6.45 -19.20 14.62
C VAL A 166 -5.55 -19.68 15.77
N PRO A 167 -5.65 -20.92 16.30
CA PRO A 167 -4.70 -21.41 17.30
C PRO A 167 -3.24 -21.41 16.84
N ASN A 168 -2.98 -21.60 15.54
CA ASN A 168 -1.63 -21.56 14.98
C ASN A 168 -1.11 -20.12 14.98
N ALA A 169 -1.96 -19.14 14.65
CA ALA A 169 -1.62 -17.72 14.77
C ALA A 169 -1.23 -17.35 16.21
N VAL A 170 -2.03 -17.77 17.20
CA VAL A 170 -1.74 -17.56 18.63
C VAL A 170 -0.40 -18.17 19.00
N SER A 171 -0.14 -19.40 18.58
CA SER A 171 1.13 -20.09 18.88
C SER A 171 2.34 -19.39 18.25
N THR A 172 2.20 -18.85 17.02
CA THR A 172 3.24 -18.03 16.39
C THR A 172 3.49 -16.73 17.14
N ILE A 173 2.43 -16.02 17.56
CA ILE A 173 2.55 -14.79 18.38
C ILE A 173 3.30 -15.10 19.67
N ASP A 174 2.91 -16.16 20.38
CA ASP A 174 3.52 -16.56 21.65
C ASP A 174 4.99 -16.97 21.48
N GLY A 175 5.35 -17.57 20.34
CA GLY A 175 6.74 -17.89 19.99
C GLY A 175 7.57 -16.62 19.78
N ILE A 176 7.09 -15.70 18.95
CA ILE A 176 7.77 -14.44 18.63
C ILE A 176 7.94 -13.56 19.87
N LYS A 177 6.93 -13.47 20.73
CA LYS A 177 6.98 -12.65 21.96
C LYS A 177 8.00 -13.11 23.00
N LYS A 178 8.52 -14.33 22.88
CA LYS A 178 9.57 -14.87 23.78
C LYS A 178 10.97 -14.48 23.33
N LEU A 179 11.13 -13.91 22.14
CA LEU A 179 12.42 -13.45 21.64
C LEU A 179 12.85 -12.17 22.37
N ASP A 180 14.16 -12.00 22.58
CA ASP A 180 14.73 -10.82 23.25
C ASP A 180 14.37 -9.52 22.52
N ASN A 181 14.32 -9.55 21.19
CA ASN A 181 13.96 -8.44 20.32
C ASN A 181 12.65 -8.75 19.56
N SER A 182 11.54 -8.89 20.30
CA SER A 182 10.24 -9.12 19.65
C SER A 182 9.83 -7.93 18.77
N PRO A 183 9.51 -8.14 17.48
CA PRO A 183 8.93 -7.12 16.61
C PRO A 183 7.51 -6.76 17.04
N ALA A 184 6.98 -5.68 16.46
CA ALA A 184 5.53 -5.46 16.48
C ALA A 184 4.82 -6.56 15.67
N ILE A 185 3.65 -7.01 16.13
CA ILE A 185 2.91 -8.11 15.50
C ILE A 185 1.53 -7.64 15.08
N ALA A 186 1.22 -7.74 13.79
CA ALA A 186 -0.09 -7.47 13.22
C ALA A 186 -0.72 -8.75 12.68
N VAL A 187 -1.99 -9.00 13.01
CA VAL A 187 -2.74 -10.17 12.51
C VAL A 187 -3.90 -9.71 11.63
N GLY A 188 -3.93 -10.23 10.40
CA GLY A 188 -4.95 -9.93 9.39
C GLY A 188 -5.65 -11.18 8.87
N GLY A 189 -6.57 -10.97 7.94
CA GLY A 189 -7.37 -12.04 7.32
C GLY A 189 -8.78 -12.15 7.90
N ALA A 190 -9.63 -12.94 7.25
CA ALA A 190 -11.06 -13.01 7.58
C ALA A 190 -11.33 -13.47 9.03
N ALA A 191 -10.45 -14.31 9.59
CA ALA A 191 -10.57 -14.81 10.96
C ALA A 191 -9.86 -13.92 12.01
N ALA A 192 -9.27 -12.79 11.63
CA ALA A 192 -8.52 -11.92 12.55
C ALA A 192 -9.38 -11.11 13.54
N HIS A 193 -10.71 -11.23 13.47
CA HIS A 193 -11.63 -10.60 14.42
C HIS A 193 -11.72 -11.36 15.76
N GLN A 194 -11.11 -12.53 15.86
CA GLN A 194 -11.19 -13.41 17.03
C GLN A 194 -10.43 -12.84 18.24
N ALA A 195 -11.08 -12.83 19.41
CA ALA A 195 -10.54 -12.21 20.64
C ALA A 195 -9.27 -12.91 21.17
N SER A 196 -9.04 -14.17 20.83
CA SER A 196 -7.82 -14.91 21.18
C SER A 196 -6.55 -14.30 20.59
N LEU A 197 -6.67 -13.47 19.55
CA LEU A 197 -5.56 -12.78 18.89
C LEU A 197 -5.19 -11.44 19.56
N SER A 198 -5.84 -11.08 20.66
CA SER A 198 -5.61 -9.82 21.40
C SER A 198 -4.22 -9.69 22.01
N THR A 199 -3.42 -10.76 22.02
CA THR A 199 -2.01 -10.67 22.37
C THR A 199 -1.18 -10.02 21.27
N ALA A 200 -1.63 -9.96 20.00
CA ALA A 200 -0.95 -9.18 18.98
C ALA A 200 -1.09 -7.66 19.22
N ASP A 201 -0.16 -6.86 18.70
CA ASP A 201 -0.20 -5.40 18.81
C ASP A 201 -1.30 -4.78 17.92
N PHE A 202 -1.71 -5.49 16.87
CA PHE A 202 -2.89 -5.21 16.06
C PHE A 202 -3.56 -6.51 15.60
N HIS A 203 -4.89 -6.55 15.58
CA HIS A 203 -5.63 -7.58 14.86
C HIS A 203 -6.92 -7.02 14.24
N GLY A 204 -7.24 -7.45 13.01
CA GLY A 204 -8.45 -7.01 12.34
C GLY A 204 -8.58 -7.48 10.89
N THR A 205 -9.77 -7.31 10.33
CA THR A 205 -10.11 -7.79 8.98
C THR A 205 -9.89 -6.75 7.88
N ASP A 206 -9.52 -5.52 8.24
CA ASP A 206 -9.39 -4.37 7.33
C ASP A 206 -7.91 -4.02 7.11
N ALA A 207 -7.41 -4.31 5.92
CA ALA A 207 -6.02 -4.04 5.56
C ALA A 207 -5.69 -2.54 5.53
N VAL A 208 -6.66 -1.66 5.23
CA VAL A 208 -6.43 -0.21 5.23
C VAL A 208 -6.20 0.28 6.66
N LYS A 209 -7.03 -0.17 7.61
CA LYS A 209 -6.83 0.13 9.03
C LYS A 209 -5.53 -0.45 9.58
N ALA A 210 -5.12 -1.63 9.11
CA ALA A 210 -3.83 -2.21 9.48
C ALA A 210 -2.66 -1.32 9.05
N ILE A 211 -2.70 -0.77 7.82
CA ILE A 211 -1.68 0.17 7.33
C ILE A 211 -1.72 1.49 8.11
N GLU A 212 -2.89 2.03 8.40
CA GLU A 212 -3.03 3.22 9.26
C GLU A 212 -2.43 3.00 10.65
N TRP A 213 -2.69 1.84 11.26
CA TRP A 213 -2.08 1.45 12.53
C TRP A 213 -0.56 1.34 12.43
N VAL A 214 -0.02 0.69 11.40
CA VAL A 214 1.44 0.58 11.19
C VAL A 214 2.05 1.98 11.11
N ARG A 215 1.45 2.89 10.34
CA ARG A 215 1.98 4.25 10.21
C ARG A 215 2.01 5.00 11.53
N GLN A 216 0.94 4.90 12.32
CA GLN A 216 0.90 5.50 13.65
C GLN A 216 1.92 4.86 14.60
N HIS A 217 1.97 3.53 14.65
CA HIS A 217 2.83 2.78 15.56
C HIS A 217 4.33 3.08 15.33
N PHE A 218 4.73 3.20 14.06
CA PHE A 218 6.12 3.48 13.69
C PHE A 218 6.42 4.96 13.47
N ASN A 219 5.48 5.87 13.79
CA ASN A 219 5.59 7.32 13.56
C ASN A 219 5.96 7.66 12.10
N LEU A 220 5.26 7.03 11.15
CA LEU A 220 5.42 7.21 9.71
C LEU A 220 4.36 8.13 9.11
N ASP A 221 3.43 8.66 9.93
CA ASP A 221 2.45 9.63 9.45
C ASP A 221 3.14 10.91 8.97
N GLU A 222 2.69 11.43 7.83
CA GLU A 222 3.18 12.68 7.22
C GLU A 222 3.12 13.88 8.20
N THR A 223 2.27 13.82 9.23
CA THR A 223 2.16 14.82 10.31
C THR A 223 3.38 14.91 11.22
N SER A 224 4.32 13.96 11.13
CA SER A 224 5.55 13.91 11.91
C SER A 224 6.82 14.07 11.08
N LEU A 225 6.71 14.29 9.77
CA LEU A 225 7.86 14.57 8.93
C LEU A 225 8.53 15.86 9.41
N PRO A 226 9.85 15.83 9.70
CA PRO A 226 10.59 17.06 9.93
C PRO A 226 10.34 18.03 8.77
N ILE A 227 10.17 19.32 9.08
CA ILE A 227 9.82 20.32 8.07
C ILE A 227 10.82 20.33 6.90
N GLU A 228 12.07 19.95 7.15
CA GLU A 228 13.12 19.79 6.16
C GLU A 228 12.77 18.74 5.10
N VAL A 229 12.13 17.63 5.48
CA VAL A 229 11.69 16.58 4.54
C VAL A 229 10.54 17.08 3.69
N MET A 230 9.56 17.77 4.29
CA MET A 230 8.44 18.37 3.56
C MET A 230 8.92 19.42 2.56
N LEU A 231 9.89 20.26 2.95
CA LEU A 231 10.50 21.27 2.10
C LEU A 231 11.30 20.65 0.96
N ALA A 232 12.01 19.54 1.21
CA ALA A 232 12.70 18.80 0.16
C ALA A 232 11.72 18.22 -0.88
N GLU A 233 10.63 17.60 -0.44
CA GLU A 233 9.62 17.03 -1.33
C GLU A 233 8.87 18.11 -2.15
N LEU A 234 8.57 19.25 -1.52
CA LEU A 234 8.06 20.42 -2.22
C LEU A 234 9.06 20.91 -3.29
N GLY A 235 10.33 21.01 -2.93
CA GLY A 235 11.42 21.43 -3.81
C GLY A 235 11.59 20.53 -5.03
N ASP A 236 11.63 19.22 -4.81
CA ASP A 236 11.73 18.19 -5.86
C ASP A 236 10.55 18.26 -6.84
N ARG A 237 9.34 18.53 -6.32
CA ARG A 237 8.14 18.65 -7.14
C ARG A 237 8.14 19.91 -7.99
N ILE A 238 8.50 21.05 -7.39
CA ILE A 238 8.67 22.31 -8.14
C ILE A 238 9.72 22.10 -9.23
N GLN A 239 10.85 21.48 -8.90
CA GLN A 239 11.92 21.20 -9.86
C GLN A 239 11.45 20.30 -11.01
N SER A 240 10.73 19.23 -10.71
CA SER A 240 10.21 18.29 -11.72
C SER A 240 9.21 18.99 -12.66
N LEU A 241 8.23 19.70 -12.09
CA LEU A 241 7.26 20.48 -12.87
C LEU A 241 7.90 21.56 -13.72
N ARG A 242 8.95 22.20 -13.20
CA ARG A 242 9.73 23.20 -13.94
C ARG A 242 10.40 22.57 -15.16
N LYS A 243 11.06 21.42 -14.97
CA LYS A 243 11.72 20.68 -16.06
C LYS A 243 10.72 20.21 -17.11
N ASP A 244 9.57 19.67 -16.70
CA ASP A 244 8.51 19.21 -17.59
C ASP A 244 7.94 20.36 -18.46
N ARG A 245 7.95 21.58 -17.93
CA ARG A 245 7.53 22.79 -18.65
C ARG A 245 8.67 23.48 -19.42
N GLY A 246 9.85 22.86 -19.47
CA GLY A 246 11.00 23.39 -20.19
C GLY A 246 11.64 24.63 -19.57
N PHE A 247 11.31 24.97 -18.33
CA PHE A 247 11.87 26.13 -17.66
C PHE A 247 13.27 25.85 -17.09
N SER A 248 14.19 26.81 -17.24
CA SER A 248 15.39 26.88 -16.40
C SER A 248 15.02 27.46 -15.02
N GLN A 249 15.89 27.31 -14.01
CA GLN A 249 15.66 27.96 -12.70
C GLN A 249 15.49 29.48 -12.84
N GLN A 250 16.26 30.11 -13.73
CA GLN A 250 16.09 31.54 -14.05
C GLN A 250 14.75 31.81 -14.74
N GLY A 251 14.32 30.92 -15.63
CA GLY A 251 13.02 31.04 -16.32
C GLY A 251 11.86 31.02 -15.33
N LEU A 252 11.83 30.06 -14.40
CA LEU A 252 10.81 30.01 -13.36
C LEU A 252 10.89 31.23 -12.43
N ALA A 253 12.10 31.66 -12.08
CA ALA A 253 12.30 32.84 -11.25
C ALA A 253 11.69 34.09 -11.90
N ASN A 254 11.93 34.31 -13.20
CA ASN A 254 11.37 35.43 -13.94
C ASN A 254 9.84 35.37 -13.99
N GLU A 255 9.28 34.19 -14.31
CA GLU A 255 7.83 34.00 -14.45
C GLU A 255 7.10 34.17 -13.11
N ALA A 256 7.69 33.70 -12.02
CA ALA A 256 7.14 33.83 -10.67
C ALA A 256 7.45 35.18 -10.00
N GLY A 257 8.26 36.05 -10.63
CA GLY A 257 8.70 37.32 -10.04
C GLY A 257 9.61 37.16 -8.82
N LEU A 258 10.49 36.15 -8.83
CA LEU A 258 11.37 35.76 -7.72
C LEU A 258 12.84 35.81 -8.13
N ASP A 259 13.75 35.76 -7.15
CA ASP A 259 15.19 35.65 -7.41
C ASP A 259 15.58 34.19 -7.75
N ARG A 260 16.52 34.03 -8.69
CA ARG A 260 17.01 32.69 -9.10
C ARG A 260 17.63 31.92 -7.94
N SER A 261 18.41 32.57 -7.08
CA SER A 261 19.03 31.92 -5.93
C SER A 261 17.99 31.44 -4.92
N TYR A 262 16.89 32.18 -4.79
CA TYR A 262 15.74 31.78 -3.98
C TYR A 262 15.05 30.55 -4.55
N ILE A 263 14.74 30.52 -5.87
CA ILE A 263 14.20 29.32 -6.54
C ILE A 263 15.12 28.12 -6.34
N SER A 264 16.44 28.30 -6.50
CA SER A 264 17.39 27.23 -6.24
C SER A 264 17.31 26.75 -4.79
N ALA A 265 17.28 27.64 -3.81
CA ALA A 265 17.21 27.25 -2.40
C ALA A 265 15.89 26.54 -2.05
N VAL A 266 14.76 26.93 -2.65
CA VAL A 266 13.47 26.25 -2.53
C VAL A 266 13.53 24.85 -3.15
N GLU A 267 14.07 24.70 -4.36
CA GLU A 267 14.19 23.39 -5.03
C GLU A 267 15.05 22.39 -4.26
N HIS A 268 15.99 22.85 -3.45
CA HIS A 268 16.83 22.00 -2.60
C HIS A 268 16.29 21.86 -1.16
N GLY A 269 15.07 22.33 -0.87
CA GLY A 269 14.45 22.23 0.46
C GLY A 269 15.12 23.10 1.54
N LYS A 270 15.95 24.07 1.17
CA LYS A 270 16.73 24.91 2.10
C LYS A 270 16.01 26.18 2.56
N GLN A 271 14.77 26.41 2.09
CA GLN A 271 14.00 27.61 2.40
C GLN A 271 12.57 27.27 2.74
N ASN A 272 12.06 27.91 3.80
CA ASN A 272 10.64 27.89 4.12
C ASN A 272 9.91 28.87 3.20
N VAL A 273 8.86 28.40 2.51
CA VAL A 273 8.21 29.13 1.43
C VAL A 273 6.92 29.75 1.94
N SER A 274 6.77 31.07 1.76
CA SER A 274 5.51 31.73 2.11
C SER A 274 4.38 31.26 1.19
N PHE A 275 3.14 31.32 1.67
CA PHE A 275 1.97 30.97 0.87
C PHE A 275 1.84 31.83 -0.40
N ALA A 276 2.19 33.12 -0.32
CA ALA A 276 2.18 34.02 -1.48
C ALA A 276 3.21 33.59 -2.53
N THR A 277 4.39 33.16 -2.09
CA THR A 277 5.44 32.64 -2.98
C THR A 277 5.02 31.31 -3.61
N LEU A 278 4.38 30.42 -2.85
CA LEU A 278 3.80 29.19 -3.39
C LEU A 278 2.73 29.47 -4.43
N LYS A 279 1.89 30.50 -4.23
CA LYS A 279 0.90 30.93 -5.23
C LYS A 279 1.59 31.39 -6.51
N ALA A 280 2.61 32.24 -6.40
CA ALA A 280 3.35 32.75 -7.55
C ALA A 280 4.05 31.64 -8.35
N ILE A 281 4.70 30.70 -7.67
CA ILE A 281 5.31 29.52 -8.31
C ILE A 281 4.23 28.64 -8.95
N GLY A 282 3.12 28.42 -8.25
CA GLY A 282 1.98 27.66 -8.77
C GLY A 282 1.40 28.27 -10.04
N ASP A 283 1.22 29.59 -10.08
CA ASP A 283 0.71 30.31 -11.24
C ASP A 283 1.69 30.27 -12.42
N ALA A 284 2.97 30.52 -12.18
CA ALA A 284 4.03 30.43 -13.18
C ALA A 284 4.13 29.03 -13.79
N LEU A 285 3.87 28.01 -12.97
CA LEU A 285 3.78 26.63 -13.40
C LEU A 285 2.37 26.33 -13.97
N GLY A 286 1.31 27.05 -13.67
CA GLY A 286 -0.04 26.64 -14.06
C GLY A 286 -0.54 25.39 -13.33
N VAL A 287 -0.26 25.30 -12.03
CA VAL A 287 -0.84 24.33 -11.10
C VAL A 287 -1.43 25.03 -9.87
N SER A 288 -2.38 24.40 -9.18
CA SER A 288 -2.87 24.92 -7.90
C SER A 288 -1.82 24.78 -6.79
N ILE A 289 -1.93 25.60 -5.74
CA ILE A 289 -1.12 25.42 -4.52
C ILE A 289 -1.33 24.02 -3.95
N SER A 290 -2.58 23.54 -3.92
CA SER A 290 -2.89 22.19 -3.44
C SER A 290 -2.09 21.11 -4.18
N TYR A 291 -1.87 21.27 -5.49
CA TYR A 291 -1.05 20.33 -6.25
C TYR A 291 0.45 20.39 -5.86
N LEU A 292 0.95 21.59 -5.55
CA LEU A 292 2.33 21.76 -5.09
C LEU A 292 2.58 21.14 -3.71
N VAL A 293 1.58 21.18 -2.81
CA VAL A 293 1.75 20.78 -1.41
C VAL A 293 1.12 19.42 -1.05
N ALA A 294 0.21 18.87 -1.86
CA ALA A 294 -0.46 17.61 -1.53
C ALA A 294 0.50 16.43 -1.70
N GLY A 295 0.84 15.74 -0.60
CA GLY A 295 1.30 14.33 -0.54
C GLY A 295 0.45 13.37 -1.38
#